data_AF-A0A946AVA6-F1
#
_entry.id   AF-A0A946AVA6-F1
#
_cell.length_a   1.000
_cell.length_b   1.000
_cell.length_c   1.000
_cell.angle_alpha   90.00
_cell.angle_beta   90.00
_cell.angle_gamma   90.00
#
_symmetry.space_group_name_H-M   'P 1'
#
loop_
_entity.id
_entity.type
_entity.pdbx_description
1 polymer ?
#
loop_
_entity_poly.entity_id
_entity_poly.type
_entity_poly.pdbx_seq_one_letter_code
_entity_poly.pdbx_strand_id
1 'polypeptide(L)'
;MNPAKALKLLYIIFFAGFTFSPSVSQAKEPDLNLYRSNIQQLKKNLSSSPHDPNLHFNLANNFWKLGQYRDAITHYKSTLKIQPFDSEAHTGIGFAYGKMG
;
A
#
# COMPACT_ATOMS: atom_id res chain seq x y z
N MET A 1 1.01 -4.79 -53.73
CA MET A 1 1.18 -4.62 -52.26
C MET A 1 0.65 -3.23 -51.90
N ASN A 2 -0.28 -3.11 -50.94
CA ASN A 2 -1.02 -1.85 -50.69
C ASN A 2 -0.11 -0.82 -49.97
N PRO A 3 0.03 0.43 -50.48
CA PRO A 3 0.92 1.45 -49.90
C PRO A 3 0.62 1.77 -48.42
N ALA A 4 -0.61 1.56 -47.96
CA ALA A 4 -0.98 1.73 -46.54
C ALA A 4 -0.37 0.68 -45.60
N LYS A 5 0.01 -0.50 -46.10
CA LYS A 5 0.64 -1.56 -45.28
C LYS A 5 2.14 -1.33 -45.10
N ALA A 6 2.80 -0.70 -46.08
CA ALA A 6 4.23 -0.40 -46.02
C ALA A 6 4.55 0.70 -44.98
N LEU A 7 3.67 1.70 -44.85
CA LEU A 7 3.84 2.81 -43.91
C LEU A 7 3.67 2.37 -42.43
N LYS A 8 2.79 1.40 -42.16
CA LYS A 8 2.62 0.81 -40.81
C LYS A 8 3.85 0.03 -40.34
N LEU A 9 4.55 -0.64 -41.26
CA LEU A 9 5.73 -1.44 -40.92
C LEU A 9 6.92 -0.55 -40.54
N LEU A 10 7.03 0.63 -41.15
CA LEU A 10 8.08 1.62 -40.88
C LEU A 10 7.94 2.27 -39.49
N TYR A 11 6.71 2.45 -38.98
CA TYR A 11 6.44 3.03 -37.66
C TYR A 11 6.87 2.09 -36.50
N ILE A 12 6.76 0.77 -36.70
CA ILE A 12 7.11 -0.23 -35.69
C ILE A 12 8.63 -0.29 -35.48
N ILE A 13 9.40 -0.06 -36.55
CA ILE A 13 10.88 -0.13 -36.51
C ILE A 13 11.46 1.10 -35.77
N PHE A 14 10.78 2.26 -35.80
CA PHE A 14 11.25 3.47 -35.13
C PHE A 14 11.07 3.46 -33.59
N PHE A 15 10.17 2.61 -33.07
CA PHE A 15 9.96 2.46 -31.61
C PHE A 15 10.76 1.31 -30.98
N ALA A 16 11.34 0.42 -31.78
CA ALA A 16 12.17 -0.69 -31.31
C ALA A 16 13.62 -0.30 -30.99
N GLY A 17 13.95 1.00 -31.04
CA GLY A 17 15.30 1.55 -30.82
C GLY A 17 15.55 2.19 -29.46
N PHE A 18 14.58 2.18 -28.53
CA PHE A 18 14.85 2.58 -27.15
C PHE A 18 15.22 1.33 -26.36
N THR A 19 16.50 1.20 -26.06
CA THR A 19 17.05 0.17 -25.18
C THR A 19 16.33 0.23 -23.84
N PHE A 20 15.29 -0.61 -23.68
CA PHE A 20 14.79 -0.99 -22.39
C PHE A 20 15.91 -1.77 -21.71
N SER A 21 16.81 -1.06 -21.03
CA SER A 21 17.67 -1.67 -20.01
C SER A 21 16.74 -2.03 -18.86
N PRO A 22 16.49 -3.32 -18.54
CA PRO A 22 15.76 -3.68 -17.34
C PRO A 22 16.73 -3.56 -16.16
N SER A 23 17.20 -2.34 -15.88
CA SER A 23 18.01 -2.03 -14.70
C SER A 23 17.36 -0.94 -13.83
N VAL A 24 16.08 -0.61 -14.09
CA VAL A 24 15.22 -0.16 -12.99
C VAL A 24 15.02 -1.39 -12.13
N SER A 25 15.76 -1.42 -11.01
CA SER A 25 15.60 -2.37 -9.92
C SER A 25 14.12 -2.64 -9.75
N GLN A 26 13.68 -3.89 -9.93
CA GLN A 26 12.30 -4.26 -9.65
C GLN A 26 12.06 -3.94 -8.17
N ALA A 27 11.48 -2.78 -7.88
CA ALA A 27 10.78 -2.57 -6.64
C ALA A 27 9.71 -3.65 -6.66
N LYS A 28 9.94 -4.73 -5.92
CA LYS A 28 9.01 -5.83 -5.79
C LYS A 28 7.65 -5.21 -5.45
N GLU A 29 6.70 -5.28 -6.39
CA GLU A 29 5.36 -4.76 -6.18
C GLU A 29 4.89 -5.23 -4.80
N PRO A 30 4.46 -4.32 -3.91
CA PRO A 30 4.11 -4.69 -2.55
C PRO A 30 3.01 -5.74 -2.60
N ASP A 31 3.29 -6.92 -2.04
CA ASP A 31 2.33 -8.02 -2.03
C ASP A 31 1.12 -7.63 -1.15
N LEU A 32 0.08 -7.11 -1.80
CA LEU A 32 -1.13 -6.68 -1.11
C LEU A 32 -1.82 -7.84 -0.39
N ASN A 33 -1.60 -9.09 -0.82
CA ASN A 33 -2.17 -10.26 -0.17
C ASN A 33 -1.52 -10.51 1.20
N LEU A 34 -0.24 -10.17 1.37
CA LEU A 34 0.43 -10.23 2.66
C LEU A 34 -0.29 -9.35 3.68
N TYR A 35 -0.57 -8.09 3.33
CA TYR A 35 -1.25 -7.17 4.25
C TYR A 35 -2.70 -7.61 4.56
N ARG A 36 -3.41 -8.19 3.57
CA ARG A 36 -4.74 -8.75 3.80
C ARG A 36 -4.70 -9.96 4.75
N SER A 37 -3.75 -10.86 4.56
CA SER A 37 -3.53 -12.03 5.43
C SER A 37 -3.19 -11.59 6.86
N ASN A 38 -2.28 -10.63 7.00
CA ASN A 38 -1.90 -10.05 8.30
C ASN A 38 -3.12 -9.45 9.01
N ILE A 39 -3.98 -8.70 8.31
CA ILE A 39 -5.20 -8.15 8.89
C ILE A 39 -6.11 -9.25 9.44
N GLN A 40 -6.30 -10.35 8.71
CA GLN A 40 -7.12 -11.47 9.19
C GLN A 40 -6.53 -12.09 10.47
N GLN A 41 -5.22 -12.34 10.50
CA GLN A 41 -4.55 -12.91 11.66
C GLN A 41 -4.61 -11.96 12.87
N LEU A 42 -4.33 -10.67 12.66
CA LEU A 42 -4.39 -9.66 13.72
C LEU A 42 -5.80 -9.49 14.27
N LYS A 43 -6.85 -9.54 13.44
CA LYS A 43 -8.24 -9.53 13.91
C LYS A 43 -8.58 -10.73 14.79
N LYS A 44 -8.08 -11.93 14.46
CA LYS A 44 -8.23 -13.12 15.29
C LYS A 44 -7.53 -12.96 16.64
N ASN A 45 -6.31 -12.43 16.64
CA ASN A 45 -5.56 -12.17 17.88
C ASN A 45 -6.23 -11.09 18.74
N LEU A 46 -6.85 -10.09 18.10
CA LEU A 46 -7.59 -9.04 18.79
C LEU A 46 -8.83 -9.59 19.51
N SER A 47 -9.43 -10.68 19.02
CA SER A 47 -10.54 -11.34 19.73
C SER A 47 -10.13 -11.92 21.09
N SER A 48 -8.87 -12.34 21.27
CA SER A 48 -8.35 -12.79 22.56
C SER A 48 -7.78 -11.66 23.42
N SER A 49 -7.28 -10.59 22.78
CA SER A 49 -6.63 -9.46 23.45
C SER A 49 -7.19 -8.12 22.94
N PRO A 50 -8.46 -7.78 23.24
CA PRO A 50 -9.17 -6.66 22.61
C PRO A 50 -8.63 -5.27 22.97
N HIS A 51 -7.80 -5.18 24.01
CA HIS A 51 -7.21 -3.93 24.48
C HIS A 51 -5.68 -3.89 24.28
N ASP A 52 -5.15 -4.66 23.32
CA ASP A 52 -3.73 -4.59 22.99
C ASP A 52 -3.47 -3.42 22.00
N PRO A 53 -2.78 -2.34 22.43
CA PRO A 53 -2.50 -1.20 21.57
C PRO A 53 -1.62 -1.55 20.37
N ASN A 54 -0.73 -2.54 20.51
CA ASN A 54 0.17 -2.97 19.43
C ASN A 54 -0.62 -3.69 18.32
N LEU A 55 -1.65 -4.47 18.68
CA LEU A 55 -2.51 -5.11 17.68
C LEU A 55 -3.29 -4.06 16.87
N HIS A 56 -3.81 -3.03 17.55
CA HIS A 56 -4.44 -1.91 16.87
C HIS A 56 -3.45 -1.15 15.96
N PHE A 57 -2.25 -0.86 16.45
CA PHE A 57 -1.22 -0.15 15.68
C PHE A 57 -0.81 -0.94 14.43
N ASN A 58 -0.60 -2.25 14.57
CA ASN A 58 -0.26 -3.13 13.47
C ASN A 58 -1.39 -3.27 12.45
N LEU A 59 -2.65 -3.34 12.90
CA LEU A 59 -3.80 -3.30 11.99
C LEU A 59 -3.81 -2.00 11.19
N ALA A 60 -3.59 -0.86 11.86
CA ALA A 60 -3.55 0.43 11.19
C ALA A 60 -2.46 0.51 10.11
N ASN A 61 -1.26 0.03 10.40
CA ASN A 61 -0.17 -0.05 9.43
C ASN A 61 -0.53 -0.91 8.21
N ASN A 62 -1.15 -2.08 8.41
CA ASN A 62 -1.54 -2.95 7.29
C ASN A 62 -2.66 -2.30 6.45
N PHE A 63 -3.65 -1.66 7.08
CA PHE A 63 -4.68 -0.89 6.38
C PHE A 63 -4.08 0.28 5.58
N TRP A 64 -3.12 1.00 6.17
CA TRP A 64 -2.38 2.06 5.49
C TRP A 64 -1.66 1.55 4.24
N LYS A 65 -0.98 0.40 4.33
CA LYS A 65 -0.29 -0.23 3.18
C LYS A 65 -1.25 -0.69 2.08
N LEU A 66 -2.51 -0.97 2.41
CA LEU A 66 -3.58 -1.25 1.45
C LEU A 66 -4.27 0.00 0.89
N GLY A 67 -3.85 1.21 1.30
CA GLY A 67 -4.51 2.47 0.92
C GLY A 67 -5.85 2.69 1.63
N GLN A 68 -6.19 1.87 2.62
CA GLN A 68 -7.44 1.94 3.38
C GLN A 68 -7.29 2.92 4.55
N TYR A 69 -7.09 4.21 4.23
CA TYR A 69 -6.69 5.23 5.20
C TYR A 69 -7.69 5.49 6.32
N ARG A 70 -9.01 5.38 6.04
CA ARG A 70 -10.06 5.53 7.06
C ARG A 70 -10.01 4.44 8.13
N ASP A 71 -9.77 3.19 7.70
CA ASP A 71 -9.61 2.06 8.61
C ASP A 71 -8.32 2.20 9.40
N ALA A 72 -7.24 2.64 8.76
CA ALA A 72 -5.98 2.94 9.43
C ALA A 72 -6.16 3.97 10.56
N ILE A 73 -6.83 5.10 10.30
CA ILE A 73 -7.11 6.13 11.31
C ILE A 73 -7.92 5.56 12.48
N THR A 74 -8.92 4.72 12.19
CA THR A 74 -9.74 4.10 13.23
C THR A 74 -8.89 3.27 14.18
N HIS A 75 -7.99 2.46 13.64
CA HIS A 75 -7.11 1.61 14.43
C HIS A 75 -6.01 2.39 15.16
N TYR A 76 -5.40 3.41 14.54
CA TYR A 76 -4.47 4.30 15.25
C TYR A 76 -5.14 5.02 16.42
N LYS A 77 -6.40 5.49 16.25
CA LYS A 77 -7.16 6.08 17.35
C LYS A 77 -7.40 5.10 18.49
N SER A 78 -7.60 3.81 18.20
CA SER A 78 -7.71 2.79 19.24
C SER A 78 -6.39 2.59 20.00
N THR A 79 -5.23 2.62 19.32
CA THR A 79 -3.92 2.67 19.98
C THR A 79 -3.82 3.87 20.92
N LEU A 80 -4.18 5.07 20.44
CA LEU A 80 -4.13 6.30 21.23
C LEU A 80 -5.10 6.35 22.42
N LYS A 81 -6.18 5.58 22.41
CA LYS A 81 -7.05 5.44 23.59
C LYS A 81 -6.35 4.77 24.76
N ILE A 82 -5.34 3.94 24.49
CA ILE A 82 -4.62 3.14 25.49
C ILE A 82 -3.23 3.76 25.75
N GLN A 83 -2.58 4.25 24.70
CA GLN A 83 -1.28 4.92 24.73
C GLN A 83 -1.40 6.33 24.12
N PRO A 84 -1.88 7.34 24.88
CA PRO A 84 -2.20 8.66 24.33
C PRO A 84 -1.00 9.42 23.74
N PHE A 85 0.21 9.05 24.14
CA PHE A 85 1.47 9.68 23.74
C PHE A 85 2.24 8.88 22.69
N ASP A 86 1.64 7.86 22.07
CA ASP A 86 2.26 7.10 20.98
C ASP A 86 2.49 8.03 19.77
N SER A 87 3.77 8.36 19.53
CA SER A 87 4.17 9.34 18.53
C SER A 87 3.96 8.83 17.11
N GLU A 88 4.14 7.53 16.92
CA GLU A 88 3.99 6.84 15.65
C GLU A 88 2.54 6.77 15.22
N ALA A 89 1.60 6.57 16.15
CA ALA A 89 0.17 6.56 15.89
C ALA A 89 -0.33 7.97 15.51
N HIS A 90 0.14 9.02 16.18
CA HIS A 90 -0.14 10.41 15.77
C HIS A 90 0.38 10.69 14.37
N THR A 91 1.63 10.29 14.09
CA THR A 91 2.26 10.44 12.77
C THR A 91 1.47 9.68 11.69
N GLY A 92 1.07 8.44 11.99
CA GLY A 92 0.28 7.60 11.08
C GLY A 92 -1.07 8.20 10.74
N ILE A 93 -1.75 8.84 11.70
CA ILE A 93 -2.99 9.59 11.45
C ILE A 93 -2.74 10.81 10.58
N GLY A 94 -1.69 11.59 10.85
CA GLY A 94 -1.31 12.75 10.04
C GLY A 94 -1.07 12.38 8.57
N PHE A 95 -0.31 11.30 8.34
CA PHE A 95 -0.07 10.79 7.00
C PHE A 95 -1.36 10.26 6.34
N ALA A 96 -2.23 9.57 7.10
CA ALA A 96 -3.55 9.14 6.65
C ALA A 96 -4.41 10.30 6.15
N TYR A 97 -4.49 11.39 6.90
CA TYR A 97 -5.22 12.57 6.45
C TYR A 97 -4.59 13.21 5.21
N GLY A 98 -3.26 13.31 5.15
CA GLY A 98 -2.55 13.84 3.99
C GLY A 98 -2.67 13.02 2.70
N LYS A 99 -3.09 11.75 2.78
CA LYS A 99 -3.42 10.93 1.59
C LYS A 99 -4.88 11.01 1.16
N MET A 100 -5.75 11.51 2.03
CA MET A 100 -7.19 11.62 1.78
C MET A 100 -7.63 13.00 1.27
N GLY A 101 -6.83 14.03 1.53
CA GLY A 101 -6.96 15.37 0.94
C GLY A 101 -6.02 15.56 -0.23
#